data_AF-A0A7C6PFU5-F1
#
_entry.id   AF-A0A7C6PFU5-F1
#
_cell.length_a   1.000
_cell.length_b   1.000
_cell.length_c   1.000
_cell.angle_alpha   90.00
_cell.angle_beta   90.00
_cell.angle_gamma   90.00
#
_symmetry.space_group_name_H-M   'P 1'
#
loop_
_entity.id
_entity.type
_entity.pdbx_description
1 polymer ?
#
loop_
_entity_poly.entity_id
_entity_poly.type
_entity_poly.pdbx_seq_one_letter_code
_entity_poly.pdbx_strand_id
1 'polypeptide(L)'
;MKTTTKAEKAHDTKVFRAAREISALIAELPSPVTDEQVLDVLQSHQCSKRVLCDAFWVMDNEPSRFANYQTWHPRLRSLRNNQNVGKRMFALFQ
;
A
#
# COMPACT_ATOMS: atom_id res chain seq x y z
N MET A 1 -12.19 26.52 -4.45
CA MET A 1 -11.53 25.37 -5.11
C MET A 1 -10.02 25.61 -5.07
N LYS A 2 -9.24 24.76 -4.39
CA LYS A 2 -7.78 24.81 -4.50
C LYS A 2 -7.39 24.16 -5.83
N THR A 3 -6.73 24.92 -6.71
CA THR A 3 -6.25 24.42 -7.99
C THR A 3 -5.02 23.54 -7.74
N THR A 4 -5.18 22.22 -7.88
CA THR A 4 -4.07 21.26 -7.79
C THR A 4 -3.01 21.55 -8.86
N THR A 5 -1.77 21.73 -8.44
CA THR A 5 -0.61 21.97 -9.31
C THR A 5 -0.32 20.76 -10.19
N LYS A 6 0.42 20.96 -11.30
CA LYS A 6 0.84 19.85 -12.17
C LYS A 6 1.70 18.81 -11.43
N ALA A 7 2.53 19.26 -10.50
CA ALA A 7 3.40 18.39 -9.71
C ALA A 7 2.60 17.49 -8.75
N GLU A 8 1.59 18.06 -8.08
CA GLU A 8 0.68 17.30 -7.21
C GLU A 8 -0.08 16.23 -8.01
N LYS A 9 -0.63 16.58 -9.19
CA LYS A 9 -1.31 15.59 -10.05
C LYS A 9 -0.38 14.45 -10.49
N ALA A 10 0.87 14.78 -10.83
CA ALA A 10 1.86 13.77 -11.21
C ALA A 10 2.23 12.85 -10.03
N HIS A 11 2.31 13.40 -8.81
CA HIS A 11 2.51 12.64 -7.59
C HIS A 11 1.33 11.71 -7.30
N ASP A 12 0.09 12.24 -7.30
CA ASP A 12 -1.13 11.46 -7.09
C ASP A 12 -1.24 10.31 -8.09
N THR A 13 -0.89 10.57 -9.36
CA THR A 13 -0.86 9.52 -10.39
C THR A 13 0.09 8.37 -10.02
N LYS A 14 1.28 8.69 -9.50
CA LYS A 14 2.24 7.68 -9.02
C LYS A 14 1.72 6.93 -7.81
N VAL A 15 1.09 7.63 -6.86
CA VAL A 15 0.48 7.06 -5.65
C VAL A 15 -0.62 6.06 -6.02
N PHE A 16 -1.58 6.45 -6.86
CA PHE A 16 -2.66 5.55 -7.29
C PHE A 16 -2.17 4.38 -8.13
N ARG A 17 -1.12 4.58 -8.92
CA ARG A 17 -0.48 3.49 -9.65
C ARG A 17 0.15 2.48 -8.69
N ALA A 18 0.98 2.93 -7.76
CA ALA A 18 1.61 2.06 -6.77
C ALA A 18 0.56 1.32 -5.92
N ALA A 19 -0.48 2.02 -5.44
CA ALA A 19 -1.55 1.40 -4.66
C ALA A 19 -2.29 0.29 -5.43
N ARG A 20 -2.56 0.48 -6.73
CA ARG A 20 -3.16 -0.56 -7.58
C ARG A 20 -2.24 -1.77 -7.76
N GLU A 21 -0.96 -1.53 -8.04
CA GLU A 21 0.01 -2.60 -8.25
C GLU A 21 0.23 -3.41 -6.96
N ILE A 22 0.43 -2.73 -5.82
CA ILE A 22 0.61 -3.37 -4.50
C ILE A 22 -0.63 -4.17 -4.09
N SER A 23 -1.83 -3.58 -4.19
CA SER A 23 -3.07 -4.28 -3.80
C SER A 23 -3.30 -5.56 -4.63
N ALA A 24 -3.03 -5.53 -5.93
CA ALA A 24 -3.11 -6.70 -6.80
C ALA A 24 -2.12 -7.79 -6.36
N LEU A 25 -0.85 -7.43 -6.11
CA LEU A 25 0.17 -8.37 -5.63
C LEU A 25 -0.20 -9.01 -4.29
N ILE A 26 -0.72 -8.24 -3.33
CA ILE A 26 -1.18 -8.78 -2.04
C ILE A 26 -2.36 -9.73 -2.24
N ALA A 27 -3.26 -9.46 -3.18
CA ALA A 27 -4.41 -10.32 -3.47
C ALA A 27 -3.98 -11.68 -4.04
N GLU A 28 -2.92 -11.69 -4.85
CA GLU A 28 -2.36 -12.88 -5.51
C GLU A 28 -1.47 -13.74 -4.60
N LEU A 29 -1.16 -13.30 -3.38
CA LEU A 29 -0.34 -14.08 -2.44
C LEU A 29 -0.96 -15.46 -2.16
N PRO A 30 -0.15 -16.54 -2.18
CA PRO A 30 -0.64 -17.90 -1.94
C PRO A 30 -1.02 -18.12 -0.48
N SER A 31 -2.13 -18.80 -0.25
CA SER A 31 -2.61 -19.13 1.10
C SER A 31 -1.79 -20.26 1.74
N PRO A 32 -1.55 -20.21 3.07
CA PRO A 32 -1.92 -19.14 3.99
C PRO A 32 -1.02 -17.91 3.85
N VAL A 33 -1.62 -16.72 3.87
CA VAL A 33 -0.87 -15.45 3.76
C VAL A 33 -0.40 -14.98 5.14
N THR A 34 0.88 -14.62 5.24
CA THR A 34 1.51 -14.08 6.45
C THR A 34 1.78 -12.58 6.33
N ASP A 35 1.90 -11.89 7.47
CA ASP A 35 2.26 -10.46 7.50
C ASP A 35 3.63 -10.19 6.86
N GLU A 36 4.59 -11.12 6.98
CA GLU A 36 5.91 -11.02 6.34
C GLU A 36 5.81 -11.02 4.81
N GLN A 37 4.93 -11.85 4.22
CA GLN A 37 4.72 -11.84 2.77
C GLN A 37 4.12 -10.51 2.30
N VAL A 38 3.21 -9.91 3.09
CA VAL A 38 2.65 -8.59 2.77
C VAL A 38 3.72 -7.51 2.89
N LEU A 39 4.60 -7.59 3.90
CA LEU A 39 5.75 -6.70 4.04
C LEU A 39 6.72 -6.83 2.87
N ASP A 40 7.02 -8.04 2.42
CA ASP A 40 7.90 -8.30 1.28
C ASP A 40 7.36 -7.66 -0.01
N VAL A 41 6.04 -7.69 -0.23
CA VAL A 41 5.41 -6.97 -1.36
C VAL A 41 5.68 -5.46 -1.26
N LEU A 42 5.52 -4.86 -0.08
CA LEU A 42 5.78 -3.43 0.11
C LEU A 42 7.27 -3.09 -0.06
N GLN A 43 8.17 -3.92 0.47
CA GLN A 43 9.61 -3.70 0.42
C GLN A 43 10.20 -3.89 -0.98
N SER A 44 9.65 -4.82 -1.77
CA SER A 44 10.09 -5.09 -3.14
C SER A 44 9.51 -4.12 -4.17
N HIS A 45 8.48 -3.33 -3.81
CA HIS A 45 7.84 -2.41 -4.74
C HIS A 45 8.72 -1.19 -5.05
N GLN A 46 9.09 -1.02 -6.32
CA GLN A 46 10.02 0.02 -6.76
C GLN A 46 9.33 1.39 -6.90
N CYS A 47 9.31 2.17 -5.82
CA CYS A 47 8.87 3.56 -5.83
C CYS A 47 9.59 4.39 -4.76
N SER A 48 9.34 5.71 -4.73
CA SER A 48 9.91 6.54 -3.66
C SER A 48 9.19 6.28 -2.33
N LYS A 49 9.89 6.44 -1.22
CA LYS A 49 9.33 6.25 0.14
C LYS A 49 8.07 7.07 0.39
N ARG A 50 8.03 8.30 -0.12
CA ARG A 50 6.85 9.17 -0.06
C ARG A 50 5.67 8.58 -0.84
N VAL A 51 5.91 8.10 -2.06
CA VAL A 51 4.85 7.45 -2.87
C VAL A 51 4.35 6.17 -2.19
N LEU A 52 5.26 5.37 -1.62
CA LEU A 52 4.91 4.15 -0.90
C LEU A 52 4.04 4.43 0.32
N CYS A 53 4.43 5.42 1.14
CA CYS A 53 3.68 5.86 2.31
C CYS A 53 2.27 6.33 1.93
N ASP A 54 2.17 7.23 0.96
CA ASP A 54 0.88 7.76 0.50
C ASP A 54 0.02 6.64 -0.11
N ALA A 55 0.62 5.72 -0.88
CA ALA A 55 -0.10 4.59 -1.46
C ALA A 55 -0.66 3.66 -0.37
N PHE A 56 0.12 3.36 0.66
CA PHE A 56 -0.33 2.59 1.81
C PHE A 56 -1.56 3.23 2.46
N TRP A 57 -1.52 4.53 2.75
CA TRP A 57 -2.64 5.21 3.39
C TRP A 57 -3.87 5.32 2.49
N VAL A 58 -3.70 5.49 1.18
CA VAL A 58 -4.83 5.43 0.24
C VAL A 58 -5.46 4.04 0.24
N MET A 59 -4.67 2.97 0.26
CA MET A 59 -5.18 1.59 0.32
C MET A 59 -5.95 1.30 1.62
N ASP A 60 -5.47 1.78 2.78
CA ASP A 60 -6.09 1.52 4.08
C ASP A 60 -7.32 2.39 4.38
N ASN A 61 -7.34 3.64 3.87
CA ASN A 61 -8.44 4.57 4.09
C ASN A 61 -9.54 4.46 3.03
N GLU A 62 -9.20 4.10 1.79
CA GLU A 62 -10.13 4.04 0.66
C GLU A 62 -10.10 2.69 -0.08
N PRO A 63 -10.21 1.54 0.62
CA PRO A 63 -10.03 0.23 0.02
C PRO A 63 -11.05 -0.09 -1.09
N SER A 64 -12.27 0.45 -0.99
CA SER A 64 -13.35 0.24 -1.98
C SER A 64 -13.04 0.79 -3.37
N ARG A 65 -11.99 1.61 -3.52
CA ARG A 65 -11.54 2.13 -4.83
C ARG A 65 -10.71 1.13 -5.63
N PHE A 66 -10.33 0.01 -5.04
CA PHE A 66 -9.48 -1.00 -5.66
C PHE A 66 -10.22 -2.33 -5.78
N ALA A 67 -9.88 -3.11 -6.81
CA ALA A 67 -10.46 -4.42 -7.04
C ALA A 67 -10.10 -5.39 -5.91
N ASN A 68 -10.99 -6.35 -5.64
CA ASN A 68 -10.77 -7.46 -4.70
C ASN A 68 -10.36 -7.01 -3.28
N TYR A 69 -10.80 -5.82 -2.84
CA TYR A 69 -10.40 -5.27 -1.54
C TYR A 69 -10.80 -6.14 -0.36
N GLN A 70 -11.88 -6.91 -0.48
CA GLN A 70 -12.28 -7.87 0.53
C GLN A 70 -11.21 -8.96 0.77
N THR A 71 -10.36 -9.24 -0.23
CA THR A 71 -9.29 -10.25 -0.15
C THR A 71 -8.01 -9.67 0.46
N TRP A 72 -7.54 -8.51 -0.03
CA TRP A 72 -6.22 -7.99 0.36
C TRP A 72 -6.27 -7.00 1.55
N HIS A 73 -7.36 -6.26 1.75
CA HIS A 73 -7.42 -5.22 2.78
C HIS A 73 -7.30 -5.76 4.21
N PRO A 74 -7.94 -6.89 4.59
CA PRO A 74 -7.72 -7.49 5.91
C PRO A 74 -6.25 -7.88 6.15
N ARG A 75 -5.54 -8.34 5.11
CA ARG A 75 -4.12 -8.70 5.16
C ARG A 75 -3.24 -7.48 5.43
N LEU A 76 -3.53 -6.37 4.74
CA LEU A 76 -2.85 -5.09 4.97
C LEU A 76 -3.04 -4.58 6.41
N ARG A 77 -4.26 -4.67 6.94
CA ARG A 77 -4.56 -4.27 8.33
C ARG A 77 -3.94 -5.19 9.37
N SER A 78 -3.86 -6.49 9.10
CA SER A 78 -3.14 -7.45 9.93
C SER A 78 -1.68 -7.03 10.10
N LEU A 79 -0.97 -6.80 8.98
CA LEU A 79 0.40 -6.29 8.96
C LEU A 79 0.54 -4.99 9.76
N ARG A 80 -0.34 -4.00 9.50
CA ARG A 80 -0.30 -2.68 10.17
C ARG A 80 -0.43 -2.81 11.69
N ASN A 81 -1.31 -3.69 12.15
CA ASN A 81 -1.61 -3.87 13.57
C ASN A 81 -0.64 -4.84 14.28
N ASN A 82 0.21 -5.54 13.53
CA ASN A 82 1.25 -6.41 14.09
C ASN A 82 2.38 -5.57 14.73
N GLN A 83 2.64 -5.77 16.02
CA GLN A 83 3.62 -4.97 16.77
C GLN A 83 5.06 -5.09 16.26
N ASN A 84 5.42 -6.23 15.68
CA ASN A 84 6.78 -6.50 15.20
C ASN A 84 6.91 -6.15 13.72
N VAL A 85 6.03 -6.69 12.89
CA VAL A 85 6.09 -6.53 11.44
C VAL A 85 5.64 -5.13 11.02
N GLY A 86 4.63 -4.56 11.68
CA GLY A 86 4.14 -3.20 11.42
C GLY A 86 5.20 -2.13 11.67
N LYS A 87 6.07 -2.28 12.68
CA LYS A 87 7.20 -1.36 12.90
C LYS A 87 8.18 -1.35 11.72
N ARG A 88 8.48 -2.53 11.16
CA ARG A 88 9.33 -2.67 9.97
C ARG A 88 8.67 -2.06 8.74
N MET A 89 7.37 -2.27 8.57
CA MET A 89 6.59 -1.62 7.51
C MET A 89 6.69 -0.09 7.61
N PHE A 90 6.45 0.51 8.78
CA PHE A 90 6.54 1.97 8.95
C PHE A 90 7.96 2.51 8.72
N ALA A 91 9.00 1.72 8.98
CA ALA A 91 10.38 2.10 8.67
C ALA A 91 10.66 2.24 7.16
N LEU A 92 9.85 1.63 6.28
CA LEU A 92 9.97 1.81 4.82
C LEU A 92 9.60 3.22 4.36
N PHE A 93 8.84 3.96 5.18
CA PHE A 93 8.34 5.31 4.84
C PHE A 93 9.32 6.44 5.21
N GLN A 94 10.37 6.14 6.00
CA GLN A 94 11.41 7.06 6.45
C GLN A 94 12.61 6.97 5.53
#